data_AF-A0A8T4M5K8-F1
#
_entry.id   AF-A0A8T4M5K8-F1
#
_cell.length_a   1.000
_cell.length_b   1.000
_cell.length_c   1.000
_cell.angle_alpha   90.00
_cell.angle_beta   90.00
_cell.angle_gamma   90.00
#
_symmetry.space_group_name_H-M   'P 1'
#
loop_
_entity.id
_entity.type
_entity.pdbx_description
1 polymer ?
#
loop_
_entity_poly.entity_id
_entity_poly.type
_entity_poly.pdbx_seq_one_letter_code
_entity_poly.pdbx_strand_id
1 'polypeptide(L)'
;MNISVFLGIVVFVACFGGVLYLNTSANEGENLIFLVPPYNYVVGDTLSYINAFLFVFILSAAFFGIAAPIALGVEGLKYASLLSAGIMPVYDLLFAIPQLFAAYSAALLGRGAIEDYQGKGSVFAHWQDAVKFFAIGAVSLAVLIAVRNYL
;
A
#
# COMPACT_ATOMS: atom_id res chain seq x y z
N MET A 1 1.27 -10.09 14.66
CA MET A 1 1.29 -9.33 13.38
C MET A 1 1.87 -10.25 12.31
N ASN A 2 1.28 -10.32 11.11
CA ASN A 2 1.79 -11.15 10.02
C ASN A 2 3.16 -10.61 9.57
N ILE A 3 4.19 -11.47 9.51
CA ILE A 3 5.57 -11.04 9.25
C ILE A 3 5.71 -10.35 7.89
N SER A 4 4.95 -10.76 6.88
CA SER A 4 4.97 -10.14 5.55
C SER A 4 4.45 -8.71 5.57
N VAL A 5 3.46 -8.43 6.41
CA VAL A 5 2.87 -7.09 6.54
C VAL A 5 3.79 -6.18 7.35
N PHE A 6 4.41 -6.71 8.40
CA PHE A 6 5.44 -6.00 9.14
C PHE A 6 6.61 -5.61 8.24
N LEU A 7 7.14 -6.58 7.50
CA LEU A 7 8.18 -6.34 6.50
C LEU A 7 7.72 -5.32 5.46
N GLY A 8 6.45 -5.35 5.07
CA GLY A 8 5.93 -4.34 4.14
C GLY A 8 5.83 -2.94 4.70
N ILE A 9 5.50 -2.77 5.98
CA ILE A 9 5.59 -1.46 6.65
C ILE A 9 7.05 -0.99 6.69
N VAL A 10 7.98 -1.88 7.07
CA VAL A 10 9.42 -1.54 7.11
C VAL A 10 9.92 -1.13 5.72
N VAL A 11 9.58 -1.88 4.69
CA VAL A 11 9.96 -1.58 3.30
C VAL A 11 9.31 -0.30 2.81
N PHE A 12 8.03 -0.07 3.11
CA PHE A 12 7.35 1.20 2.81
C PHE A 12 8.13 2.38 3.41
N VAL A 13 8.43 2.32 4.71
CA VAL A 13 9.12 3.41 5.42
C VAL A 13 10.54 3.60 4.91
N ALA A 14 11.28 2.50 4.65
CA ALA A 14 12.63 2.56 4.13
C ALA A 14 12.69 3.16 2.72
N CYS A 15 11.78 2.73 1.83
CA CYS A 15 11.64 3.27 0.48
C CYS A 15 11.21 4.73 0.51
N PHE A 16 10.19 5.06 1.31
CA PHE A 16 9.69 6.42 1.45
C PHE A 16 10.77 7.36 1.98
N GLY A 17 11.39 7.00 3.11
CA GLY A 17 12.46 7.79 3.72
C GLY A 17 13.71 7.88 2.85
N GLY A 18 14.08 6.80 2.17
CA GLY A 18 15.22 6.78 1.25
C GLY A 18 15.04 7.74 0.08
N VAL A 19 13.88 7.70 -0.60
CA VAL A 19 13.58 8.64 -1.70
C VAL A 19 13.44 10.07 -1.19
N LEU A 20 12.77 10.27 -0.06
CA LEU A 20 12.62 11.61 0.52
C LEU A 20 14.00 12.20 0.86
N TYR A 21 14.86 11.45 1.54
CA TYR A 21 16.23 11.86 1.88
C TYR A 21 17.04 12.19 0.63
N LEU A 22 17.11 11.26 -0.34
CA LEU A 22 17.85 11.46 -1.57
C LEU A 22 17.36 12.69 -2.34
N ASN A 23 16.05 12.88 -2.47
CA ASN A 23 15.49 14.04 -3.16
C ASN A 23 15.68 15.35 -2.36
N THR A 24 15.69 15.33 -1.02
CA THR A 24 15.96 16.55 -0.23
C THR A 24 17.45 16.90 -0.15
N SER A 25 18.34 15.91 -0.15
CA SER A 25 19.79 16.11 -0.02
C SER A 25 20.50 16.27 -1.38
N ALA A 26 19.93 15.75 -2.47
CA ALA A 26 20.47 15.91 -3.83
C ALA A 26 19.98 17.19 -4.55
N ASN A 27 19.07 17.96 -3.94
CA ASN A 27 18.47 19.16 -4.54
C ASN A 27 19.30 20.44 -4.34
N GLU A 28 20.56 20.40 -4.74
CA GLU A 28 21.19 21.51 -5.46
C GLU A 28 21.32 21.11 -6.93
N GLY A 29 20.19 21.01 -7.65
CA GLY A 29 20.23 21.24 -9.10
C GLY A 29 19.46 20.27 -9.98
N GLU A 30 19.52 18.94 -9.81
CA GLU A 30 18.92 18.06 -10.83
C GLU A 30 18.71 16.60 -10.39
N ASN A 31 17.62 16.03 -10.91
CA ASN A 31 17.10 14.65 -10.80
C ASN A 31 16.37 14.27 -9.50
N LEU A 32 15.13 14.76 -9.38
CA LEU A 32 14.10 14.07 -8.62
C LEU A 32 13.99 12.63 -9.16
N ILE A 33 14.20 11.62 -8.32
CA ILE A 33 13.91 10.23 -8.71
C ILE A 33 12.40 10.13 -8.92
N PHE A 34 11.96 10.26 -10.16
CA PHE A 34 10.56 10.10 -10.55
C PHE A 34 10.33 8.64 -10.87
N LEU A 35 9.80 7.90 -9.89
CA LEU A 35 9.37 6.54 -10.14
C LEU A 35 8.05 6.62 -10.90
N VAL A 36 8.02 6.10 -12.13
CA VAL A 36 6.76 5.92 -12.86
C VAL A 36 5.99 4.80 -12.14
N PRO A 37 4.85 5.07 -11.50
CA PRO A 37 4.06 4.02 -10.87
C PRO A 37 3.62 2.99 -11.92
N PRO A 38 3.43 1.70 -11.54
CA PRO A 38 3.05 0.65 -12.48
C PRO A 38 1.63 0.80 -13.06
N TYR A 39 0.92 1.85 -12.63
CA TYR A 39 -0.38 2.27 -13.11
C TYR A 39 -0.43 3.79 -13.13
N ASN A 40 -1.31 4.37 -13.95
CA ASN A 40 -1.46 5.82 -14.02
C ASN A 40 -2.08 6.36 -12.71
N TYR A 41 -1.26 6.98 -11.87
CA TYR A 41 -1.70 7.62 -10.63
C TYR A 41 -1.73 9.14 -10.82
N VAL A 42 -2.91 9.73 -10.63
CA VAL A 42 -3.13 11.18 -10.63
C VAL A 42 -3.44 11.61 -9.20
N VAL A 43 -2.66 12.56 -8.67
CA VAL A 43 -2.88 13.09 -7.32
C VAL A 43 -4.28 13.73 -7.26
N GLY A 44 -5.05 13.33 -6.27
CA GLY A 44 -6.39 13.84 -6.03
C GLY A 44 -7.51 13.26 -6.88
N ASP A 45 -7.18 12.36 -7.80
CA ASP A 45 -8.18 11.61 -8.53
C ASP A 45 -8.68 10.41 -7.70
N THR A 46 -10.01 10.26 -7.62
CA THR A 46 -10.66 9.21 -6.84
C THR A 46 -10.28 7.81 -7.35
N LEU A 47 -10.22 7.63 -8.67
CA LEU A 47 -9.88 6.34 -9.27
C LEU A 47 -8.43 5.96 -8.98
N SER A 48 -7.52 6.93 -8.90
CA SER A 48 -6.13 6.73 -8.56
C SER A 48 -5.94 6.16 -7.15
N TYR A 49 -6.73 6.60 -6.16
CA TYR A 49 -6.70 6.02 -4.81
C TYR A 49 -7.30 4.60 -4.76
N ILE A 50 -8.39 4.37 -5.48
CA ILE A 50 -9.00 3.02 -5.60
C ILE A 50 -8.01 2.07 -6.27
N ASN A 51 -7.35 2.50 -7.34
CA ASN A 51 -6.35 1.71 -8.04
C ASN A 51 -5.14 1.41 -7.14
N ALA A 52 -4.67 2.37 -6.34
CA ALA A 52 -3.60 2.14 -5.38
C ALA A 52 -3.97 1.09 -4.32
N PHE A 53 -5.18 1.19 -3.76
CA PHE A 53 -5.71 0.23 -2.81
C PHE A 53 -5.81 -1.19 -3.41
N LEU A 54 -6.40 -1.29 -4.60
CA LEU A 54 -6.54 -2.56 -5.32
C LEU A 54 -5.19 -3.12 -5.78
N PHE A 55 -4.27 -2.28 -6.22
CA PHE A 55 -2.90 -2.67 -6.57
C PHE A 55 -2.23 -3.38 -5.39
N VAL A 56 -2.26 -2.77 -4.20
CA VAL A 56 -1.67 -3.38 -3.00
C VAL A 56 -2.37 -4.67 -2.64
N PHE A 57 -3.71 -4.72 -2.67
CA PHE A 57 -4.46 -5.93 -2.38
C PHE A 57 -4.14 -7.06 -3.36
N ILE A 58 -4.31 -6.82 -4.66
CA ILE A 58 -4.17 -7.83 -5.73
C ILE A 58 -2.73 -8.32 -5.80
N LEU A 59 -1.74 -7.41 -5.81
CA LEU A 59 -0.33 -7.81 -5.89
C LEU A 59 0.09 -8.62 -4.66
N SER A 60 -0.37 -8.21 -3.47
CA SER A 60 -0.13 -8.98 -2.24
C SER A 60 -0.82 -10.35 -2.31
N ALA A 61 -2.07 -10.42 -2.80
CA ALA A 61 -2.85 -11.66 -2.86
C ALA A 61 -2.29 -12.66 -3.89
N ALA A 62 -1.80 -12.17 -5.04
CA ALA A 62 -1.26 -13.00 -6.12
C ALA A 62 -0.10 -13.90 -5.68
N PHE A 63 0.64 -13.48 -4.65
CA PHE A 63 1.75 -14.25 -4.08
C PHE A 63 1.50 -14.60 -2.61
N PHE A 64 0.25 -14.91 -2.25
CA PHE A 64 -0.13 -15.38 -0.92
C PHE A 64 0.35 -14.48 0.24
N GLY A 65 0.35 -13.17 0.03
CA GLY A 65 0.81 -12.17 1.00
C GLY A 65 2.32 -11.95 1.03
N ILE A 66 3.12 -12.76 0.36
CA ILE A 66 4.59 -12.65 0.34
C ILE A 66 5.03 -11.40 -0.43
N ALA A 67 4.26 -10.97 -1.44
CA ALA A 67 4.54 -9.77 -2.21
C ALA A 67 4.10 -8.46 -1.54
N ALA A 68 3.49 -8.52 -0.34
CA ALA A 68 3.09 -7.32 0.40
C ALA A 68 4.22 -6.29 0.60
N PRO A 69 5.48 -6.69 0.90
CA PRO A 69 6.57 -5.73 0.99
C PRO A 69 6.93 -5.04 -0.31
N ILE A 70 6.84 -5.75 -1.44
CA ILE A 70 7.10 -5.17 -2.75
C ILE A 70 6.00 -4.17 -3.09
N ALA A 71 4.74 -4.55 -2.90
CA ALA A 71 3.59 -3.69 -3.18
C ALA A 71 3.64 -2.39 -2.36
N LEU A 72 3.86 -2.51 -1.05
CA LEU A 72 3.97 -1.35 -0.16
C LEU A 72 5.27 -0.55 -0.40
N GLY A 73 6.36 -1.20 -0.79
CA GLY A 73 7.59 -0.51 -1.21
C GLY A 73 7.36 0.40 -2.41
N VAL A 74 6.70 -0.09 -3.45
CA VAL A 74 6.34 0.69 -4.65
C VAL A 74 5.49 1.90 -4.28
N GLU A 75 4.50 1.73 -3.40
CA GLU A 75 3.66 2.82 -2.91
C GLU A 75 4.46 3.84 -2.08
N GLY A 76 5.39 3.38 -1.24
CA GLY A 76 6.29 4.25 -0.48
C GLY A 76 7.21 5.08 -1.38
N LEU A 77 7.80 4.47 -2.41
CA LEU A 77 8.61 5.17 -3.42
C LEU A 77 7.78 6.23 -4.16
N LYS A 78 6.57 5.85 -4.61
CA LYS A 78 5.64 6.73 -5.33
C LYS A 78 5.25 7.93 -4.46
N TYR A 79 4.81 7.71 -3.23
CA TYR A 79 4.38 8.80 -2.34
C TYR A 79 5.53 9.72 -1.95
N ALA A 80 6.72 9.20 -1.68
CA ALA A 80 7.88 10.05 -1.41
C ALA A 80 8.29 10.88 -2.61
N SER A 81 8.28 10.29 -3.81
CA SER A 81 8.59 10.99 -5.06
C SER A 81 7.61 12.16 -5.29
N LEU A 82 6.30 11.89 -5.23
CA LEU A 82 5.26 12.91 -5.42
C LEU A 82 5.28 14.00 -4.34
N LEU A 83 5.53 13.64 -3.09
CA LEU A 83 5.64 14.59 -1.98
C LEU A 83 6.88 15.48 -2.13
N SER A 84 8.03 14.89 -2.46
CA SER A 84 9.28 15.63 -2.66
C SER A 84 9.24 16.59 -3.85
N ALA A 85 8.40 16.30 -4.85
CA ALA A 85 8.14 17.18 -5.99
C ALA A 85 7.13 18.31 -5.67
N GLY A 86 6.55 18.35 -4.47
CA GLY A 86 5.53 19.32 -4.09
C GLY A 86 4.17 19.14 -4.80
N ILE A 87 3.97 18.00 -5.48
CA ILE A 87 2.75 17.71 -6.25
C ILE A 87 1.67 17.10 -5.35
N MET A 88 2.08 16.35 -4.32
CA MET A 88 1.18 15.68 -3.38
C MET A 88 1.13 16.42 -2.04
N PRO A 89 -0.07 16.79 -1.53
CA PRO A 89 -0.19 17.37 -0.21
C PRO A 89 0.09 16.32 0.87
N VAL A 90 0.64 16.76 2.02
CA VAL A 90 1.05 15.87 3.12
C VAL A 90 -0.10 15.02 3.65
N TYR A 91 -1.31 15.57 3.71
CA TYR A 91 -2.48 14.83 4.22
C TYR A 91 -2.85 13.64 3.33
N ASP A 92 -2.48 13.63 2.04
CA ASP A 92 -2.75 12.49 1.15
C ASP A 92 -1.92 11.25 1.55
N LEU A 93 -0.92 11.38 2.44
CA LEU A 93 -0.22 10.23 3.02
C LEU A 93 -1.14 9.34 3.88
N LEU A 94 -2.25 9.89 4.40
CA LEU A 94 -3.24 9.11 5.15
C LEU A 94 -3.87 7.99 4.30
N PHE A 95 -3.83 8.10 2.97
CA PHE A 95 -4.26 7.04 2.05
C PHE A 95 -3.39 5.78 2.10
N ALA A 96 -2.24 5.80 2.78
CA ALA A 96 -1.49 4.59 3.09
C ALA A 96 -2.24 3.67 4.08
N ILE A 97 -3.11 4.20 4.94
CA ILE A 97 -3.84 3.41 5.95
C ILE A 97 -4.74 2.33 5.30
N PRO A 98 -5.63 2.66 4.35
CA PRO A 98 -6.38 1.65 3.61
C PRO A 98 -5.50 0.58 2.96
N GLN A 99 -4.34 0.95 2.43
CA GLN A 99 -3.42 0.03 1.77
C GLN A 99 -2.81 -0.99 2.75
N LEU A 100 -2.51 -0.57 3.98
CA LEU A 100 -2.03 -1.49 5.02
C LEU A 100 -3.09 -2.54 5.36
N PHE A 101 -4.36 -2.14 5.44
CA PHE A 101 -5.47 -3.08 5.63
C PHE A 101 -5.65 -4.02 4.44
N ALA A 102 -5.52 -3.53 3.21
CA ALA A 102 -5.51 -4.35 2.00
C ALA A 102 -4.37 -5.39 2.02
N ALA A 103 -3.14 -4.98 2.32
CA ALA A 103 -1.99 -5.88 2.43
C ALA A 103 -2.20 -6.93 3.53
N TYR A 104 -2.74 -6.52 4.68
CA TYR A 104 -3.04 -7.43 5.79
C TYR A 104 -4.11 -8.46 5.44
N SER A 105 -5.20 -8.02 4.81
CA SER A 105 -6.24 -8.92 4.29
C SER A 105 -5.66 -9.94 3.31
N ALA A 106 -4.86 -9.50 2.34
CA ALA A 106 -4.23 -10.38 1.37
C ALA A 106 -3.29 -11.40 2.03
N ALA A 107 -2.56 -11.00 3.06
CA ALA A 107 -1.69 -11.89 3.81
C ALA A 107 -2.44 -12.94 4.65
N LEU A 108 -3.63 -12.61 5.16
CA LEU A 108 -4.50 -13.59 5.81
C LEU A 108 -5.06 -14.62 4.81
N LEU A 109 -5.53 -14.17 3.64
CA LEU A 109 -5.97 -15.07 2.57
C LEU A 109 -4.83 -16.00 2.12
N GLY A 110 -3.65 -15.42 1.90
CA GLY A 110 -2.47 -16.16 1.49
C GLY A 110 -2.04 -17.21 2.50
N ARG A 111 -2.05 -16.86 3.79
CA ARG A 111 -1.80 -17.82 4.87
C ARG A 111 -2.82 -18.96 4.87
N GLY A 112 -4.11 -18.64 4.73
CA GLY A 112 -5.16 -19.65 4.66
C GLY A 112 -4.96 -20.63 3.49
N ALA A 113 -4.59 -20.11 2.31
CA ALA A 113 -4.29 -20.92 1.13
C ALA A 113 -3.07 -21.84 1.33
N ILE A 114 -2.00 -21.33 1.95
CA ILE A 114 -0.81 -22.13 2.25
C ILE A 114 -1.13 -23.24 3.28
N GLU A 115 -1.87 -22.91 4.34
CA GLU A 115 -2.24 -23.88 5.39
C GLU A 115 -3.16 -24.98 4.85
N ASP A 116 -4.11 -24.64 3.97
CA ASP A 116 -4.98 -25.59 3.28
C ASP A 116 -4.19 -26.49 2.32
N TYR A 117 -3.28 -25.93 1.53
CA TYR A 117 -2.40 -26.70 0.65
C TYR A 117 -1.49 -27.68 1.42
N GLN A 118 -1.06 -27.31 2.63
CA GLN A 118 -0.26 -28.17 3.52
C GLN A 118 -1.10 -29.22 4.28
N GLY A 119 -2.44 -29.19 4.16
CA GLY A 119 -3.34 -30.07 4.91
C GLY A 119 -3.37 -29.80 6.42
N LYS A 120 -2.95 -28.60 6.86
CA LYS A 120 -2.85 -28.22 8.29
C LYS A 120 -4.01 -27.35 8.76
N GLY A 121 -4.85 -26.89 7.85
CA GLY A 121 -5.96 -25.99 8.13
C GLY A 121 -6.90 -25.89 6.93
N SER A 122 -7.74 -24.85 6.92
CA SER A 122 -8.66 -24.56 5.82
C SER A 122 -8.63 -23.08 5.48
N VAL A 123 -8.72 -22.75 4.18
CA VAL A 123 -8.83 -21.35 3.70
C VAL A 123 -9.99 -20.61 4.37
N PHE A 124 -11.09 -21.31 4.63
CA PHE A 124 -12.29 -20.73 5.23
C PHE A 124 -12.07 -20.23 6.65
N ALA A 125 -11.09 -20.77 7.37
CA ALA A 125 -10.77 -20.34 8.74
C ALA A 125 -10.27 -18.88 8.77
N HIS A 126 -9.47 -18.48 7.77
CA HIS A 126 -8.91 -17.12 7.68
C HIS A 126 -9.72 -16.19 6.77
N TRP A 127 -10.63 -16.74 5.97
CA TRP A 127 -11.46 -16.00 5.02
C TRP A 127 -12.27 -14.88 5.69
N GLN A 128 -12.94 -15.18 6.80
CA GLN A 128 -13.80 -14.21 7.49
C GLN A 128 -12.99 -13.01 7.97
N ASP A 129 -11.81 -13.25 8.53
CA ASP A 129 -10.97 -12.18 9.04
C ASP A 129 -10.36 -11.37 7.90
N ALA A 130 -9.92 -12.02 6.82
CA ALA A 130 -9.50 -11.31 5.61
C ALA A 130 -10.59 -10.37 5.09
N VAL A 131 -11.83 -10.86 4.94
CA VAL A 131 -12.95 -10.03 4.48
C VAL A 131 -13.21 -8.84 5.42
N LYS A 132 -13.13 -9.05 6.75
CA LYS A 132 -13.27 -7.95 7.72
C LYS A 132 -12.21 -6.89 7.52
N PHE A 133 -10.93 -7.26 7.38
CA PHE A 133 -9.86 -6.30 7.19
C PHE A 133 -9.91 -5.62 5.83
N PHE A 134 -10.30 -6.32 4.77
CA PHE A 134 -10.57 -5.70 3.48
C PHE A 134 -11.69 -4.66 3.58
N ALA A 135 -12.79 -5.00 4.25
CA ALA A 135 -13.92 -4.10 4.46
C ALA A 135 -13.52 -2.87 5.29
N ILE A 136 -12.72 -3.03 6.35
CA ILE A 136 -12.17 -1.92 7.13
C ILE A 136 -11.34 -1.01 6.21
N GLY A 137 -10.43 -1.57 5.41
CA GLY A 137 -9.63 -0.81 4.45
C GLY A 137 -10.48 -0.06 3.43
N ALA A 138 -11.50 -0.71 2.86
CA ALA A 138 -12.42 -0.10 1.91
C ALA A 138 -13.26 1.03 2.53
N VAL A 139 -13.75 0.85 3.77
CA VAL A 139 -14.47 1.90 4.50
C VAL A 139 -13.54 3.06 4.83
N SER A 140 -12.32 2.81 5.31
CA SER A 140 -11.33 3.85 5.53
C SER A 140 -11.01 4.62 4.25
N LEU A 141 -10.87 3.93 3.12
CA LEU A 141 -10.67 4.55 1.82
C LEU A 141 -11.84 5.46 1.45
N ALA A 142 -13.07 4.96 1.56
CA ALA A 142 -14.28 5.73 1.25
C ALA A 142 -14.40 6.98 2.13
N VAL A 143 -14.11 6.87 3.43
CA VAL A 143 -14.08 8.02 4.36
C VAL A 143 -13.02 9.02 3.94
N LEU A 144 -11.80 8.58 3.64
CA LEU A 144 -10.72 9.48 3.22
C LEU A 144 -11.06 10.18 1.88
N ILE A 145 -11.64 9.47 0.90
CA ILE A 145 -12.11 10.08 -0.35
C ILE A 145 -13.17 11.14 -0.06
N ALA A 146 -14.14 10.85 0.82
CA ALA A 146 -15.22 11.78 1.14
C ALA A 146 -14.72 13.03 1.87
N VAL A 147 -13.80 12.87 2.81
CA VAL A 147 -13.25 13.97 3.63
C VAL A 147 -12.21 14.79 2.87
N ARG A 148 -11.52 14.20 1.89
CA ARG A 148 -10.46 14.87 1.11
C ARG A 148 -10.92 16.17 0.47
N ASN A 149 -12.16 16.26 -0.02
CA ASN A 149 -12.69 17.48 -0.62
C ASN A 149 -12.78 18.67 0.37
N TYR A 150 -12.57 18.42 1.66
CA TYR A 150 -12.60 19.40 2.75
C TYR A 150 -11.22 19.62 3.40
N LEU A 151 -10.16 18.99 2.90
CA LEU A 151 -8.77 19.08 3.40
C LEU A 151 -7.87 19.86 2.44
#